data_AF-A0A2P4YTC6-F1
#
_entry.id   AF-A0A2P4YTC6-F1
#
_cell.length_a   1.000
_cell.length_b   1.000
_cell.length_c   1.000
_cell.angle_alpha   90.00
_cell.angle_beta   90.00
_cell.angle_gamma   90.00
#
_symmetry.space_group_name_H-M   'P 1'
#
loop_
_entity.id
_entity.type
_entity.pdbx_description
1 polymer ?
#
loop_
_entity_poly.entity_id
_entity_poly.type
_entity_poly.pdbx_seq_one_letter_code
_entity_poly.pdbx_strand_id
1 'polypeptide(L)' 'MVLGVEAILNHRFNKTLSRWELCAQWMGLQAIEEAWEPLAVLAQDVPVKVKGYINACDDDDLREQIE' A
#
# COMPACT_ATOMS: atom_id res chain seq x y z
N MET A 1 7.41 -15.24 -12.04
CA MET A 1 7.66 -13.84 -12.42
C MET A 1 7.27 -12.99 -11.21
N VAL A 2 8.20 -12.24 -10.62
CA VAL A 2 7.89 -11.33 -9.52
C VAL A 2 7.37 -10.05 -10.16
N LEU A 3 6.10 -9.72 -9.94
CA LEU A 3 5.54 -8.45 -10.36
C LEU A 3 6.07 -7.37 -9.42
N GLY A 4 6.74 -6.36 -9.96
CA GLY A 4 7.23 -5.25 -9.15
C GLY A 4 6.09 -4.29 -8.84
N VAL A 5 5.92 -3.89 -7.58
CA VAL A 5 5.01 -2.79 -7.24
C VAL A 5 5.55 -1.51 -7.87
N GLU A 6 4.76 -0.87 -8.72
CA GLU A 6 5.10 0.37 -9.42
C GLU A 6 4.89 1.59 -8.51
N ALA A 7 3.72 1.70 -7.89
CA ALA A 7 3.39 2.80 -6.98
C ALA A 7 2.25 2.40 -6.03
N ILE A 8 2.17 3.08 -4.89
CA ILE A 8 0.98 3.07 -4.05
C ILE A 8 0.11 4.23 -4.50
N LEU A 9 -1.12 3.93 -4.92
CA LEU A 9 -2.06 4.92 -5.44
C LEU A 9 -2.94 5.49 -4.33
N ASN A 10 -3.34 4.64 -3.39
CA ASN A 10 -4.32 5.02 -2.38
C ASN A 10 -4.23 4.13 -1.14
N HIS A 11 -4.95 4.54 -0.09
CA HIS A 11 -5.05 3.81 1.17
C HIS A 11 -6.49 3.84 1.69
N ARG A 12 -6.88 2.81 2.43
CA ARG A 12 -8.17 2.76 3.12
C ARG A 12 -8.07 1.93 4.38
N PHE A 13 -8.82 2.32 5.40
CA PHE A 13 -9.00 1.49 6.59
C PHE A 13 -10.21 0.58 6.40
N ASN A 14 -9.98 -0.73 6.34
CA ASN A 14 -11.04 -1.71 6.27
C ASN A 14 -11.56 -2.00 7.68
N LYS A 15 -12.68 -1.36 8.05
CA LYS A 15 -13.33 -1.52 9.37
C LYS A 15 -13.83 -2.94 9.63
N THR A 16 -14.12 -3.72 8.59
CA THR A 16 -14.60 -5.10 8.73
C THR A 16 -13.48 -6.04 9.15
N LEU A 17 -12.28 -5.82 8.61
CA LEU A 17 -11.08 -6.60 8.92
C LEU A 17 -10.18 -5.92 9.96
N SER A 18 -10.58 -4.72 10.43
CA SER A 18 -9.81 -3.82 11.30
C SER A 18 -8.35 -3.69 10.88
N ARG A 19 -8.11 -3.46 9.58
CA ARG A 19 -6.76 -3.37 9.01
C ARG A 19 -6.66 -2.32 7.91
N TRP A 20 -5.47 -1.78 7.74
CA TRP A 20 -5.14 -0.89 6.63
C TRP A 20 -4.86 -1.67 5.35
N GLU A 21 -5.45 -1.22 4.26
CA GLU A 21 -5.24 -1.73 2.92
C GLU A 21 -4.72 -0.60 2.03
N LEU A 22 -3.71 -0.89 1.22
CA LEU A 22 -3.14 0.04 0.26
C LEU A 22 -3.43 -0.47 -1.14
N CYS A 23 -3.79 0.45 -2.04
CA CYS A 23 -3.96 0.14 -3.45
C CYS A 23 -2.58 0.23 -4.12
N ALA A 24 -2.04 -0.93 -4.51
CA ALA A 24 -0.77 -1.03 -5.22
C ALA A 24 -1.01 -1.16 -6.73
N GLN A 25 -0.35 -0.30 -7.51
CA GLN A 25 -0.22 -0.44 -8.95
C GLN A 25 0.97 -1.34 -9.26
N TRP A 26 0.77 -2.35 -10.10
CA TRP A 26 1.82 -3.31 -10.48
C TRP A 26 2.43 -2.94 -11.82
N MET A 27 3.75 -3.03 -11.90
CA MET A 27 4.50 -2.71 -13.11
C MET A 27 4.21 -3.74 -14.20
N GLY A 28 3.73 -3.26 -15.36
CA GLY A 28 3.47 -4.10 -16.52
C GLY A 28 2.12 -4.82 -16.53
N LEU A 29 1.26 -4.59 -15.53
CA LEU A 29 -0.15 -4.97 -15.57
C LEU A 29 -0.99 -3.77 -15.99
N GLN A 30 -2.10 -4.00 -16.69
CA GLN A 30 -3.01 -2.92 -17.06
C GLN A 30 -3.64 -2.33 -15.77
N ALA A 31 -3.97 -1.04 -15.78
CA ALA A 31 -4.52 -0.31 -14.63
C ALA A 31 -5.77 -0.95 -13.98
N ILE A 32 -6.39 -1.92 -14.64
CA ILE A 32 -7.52 -2.73 -14.18
C ILE A 32 -7.12 -3.74 -13.08
N GLU A 33 -5.82 -3.99 -12.88
CA GLU A 33 -5.30 -4.90 -11.85
C GLU A 33 -4.67 -4.14 -10.67
N GLU A 34 -5.17 -2.94 -10.38
CA GLU A 34 -4.93 -2.31 -9.09
C GLU A 34 -5.55 -3.17 -7.98
N ALA A 35 -4.70 -3.67 -7.07
CA ALA A 35 -5.13 -4.58 -6.01
C ALA A 35 -4.99 -3.90 -4.64
N TRP A 36 -6.02 -4.07 -3.82
CA TRP A 36 -6.00 -3.66 -2.41
C TRP A 36 -5.32 -4.75 -1.59
N GLU A 37 -4.09 -4.48 -1.20
CA GLU A 37 -3.26 -5.38 -0.42
C GLU A 37 -3.14 -4.87 1.02
N PRO A 38 -3.03 -5.76 2.02
CA PRO A 38 -2.82 -5.34 3.40
C PRO A 38 -1.52 -4.55 3.52
N LEU A 39 -1.54 -3.47 4.30
CA LEU A 39 -0.36 -2.65 4.57
C LEU A 39 0.82 -3.50 5.07
N ALA A 40 0.57 -4.48 5.93
CA ALA A 40 1.61 -5.38 6.44
C ALA A 40 2.28 -6.22 5.34
N VAL A 41 1.57 -6.58 4.26
CA VAL A 41 2.14 -7.33 3.13
C VAL A 41 3.02 -6.40 2.31
N LEU A 42 2.51 -5.24 1.92
CA LEU A 42 3.28 -4.27 1.13
C LEU A 42 4.46 -3.68 1.91
N ALA A 43 4.36 -3.56 3.23
CA ALA A 43 5.46 -3.15 4.09
C ALA A 43 6.57 -4.22 4.15
N GLN A 44 6.26 -5.50 3.93
CA GLN A 44 7.25 -6.56 3.83
C GLN A 44 7.85 -6.65 2.42
N ASP A 45 7.02 -6.55 1.38
CA ASP A 45 7.46 -6.66 -0.02
C ASP A 45 8.20 -5.40 -0.51
N VAL A 46 7.65 -4.23 -0.22
CA VAL A 46 8.15 -2.93 -0.70
C VAL A 46 8.15 -1.85 0.39
N PRO A 47 8.86 -2.06 1.52
CA PRO A 47 8.90 -1.13 2.66
C PRO A 47 9.27 0.30 2.27
N VAL A 48 10.18 0.45 1.30
CA VAL A 48 10.65 1.76 0.83
C VAL A 48 9.52 2.55 0.17
N LYS A 49 8.68 1.90 -0.65
CA LYS A 49 7.55 2.55 -1.34
C LYS A 49 6.44 2.89 -0.36
N VAL A 50 6.14 1.97 0.56
CA VAL A 50 5.14 2.19 1.61
C VAL A 50 5.54 3.37 2.49
N LYS A 51 6.78 3.40 3.00
CA LYS A 51 7.27 4.54 3.80
C LYS A 51 7.28 5.85 3.02
N GLY A 52 7.66 5.82 1.75
CA GLY A 52 7.63 7.00 0.89
C GLY A 52 6.22 7.54 0.70
N TYR A 53 5.25 6.66 0.43
CA TYR A 53 3.84 7.03 0.31
C TYR A 53 3.29 7.57 1.64
N ILE A 54 3.52 6.88 2.75
CA ILE A 54 2.99 7.29 4.06
C ILE A 54 3.63 8.61 4.53
N ASN A 55 4.92 8.83 4.26
CA ASN A 55 5.54 10.11 4.59
C ASN A 55 5.09 11.27 3.68
N ALA A 56 4.57 10.95 2.48
CA ALA A 56 3.91 11.92 1.61
C ALA A 56 2.42 12.09 1.93
N CYS A 57 1.83 11.13 2.64
CA CYS A 57 0.44 11.14 3.06
C CYS A 57 0.34 11.88 4.41
N ASP A 58 -0.54 12.86 4.49
CA ASP A 58 -0.81 13.62 5.72
C ASP A 58 -1.87 12.87 6.57
N ASP A 59 -1.64 11.58 6.81
CA ASP A 59 -2.58 10.70 7.52
C ASP A 59 -1.86 10.05 8.71
N ASP A 60 -2.05 10.64 9.89
CA ASP A 60 -1.39 10.22 11.13
C ASP A 60 -1.76 8.79 11.54
N ASP A 61 -3.03 8.39 11.39
CA ASP A 61 -3.49 7.03 11.74
C ASP A 61 -2.77 5.96 10.89
N LEU A 62 -2.50 6.25 9.61
CA LEU A 62 -1.73 5.36 8.74
C LEU A 62 -0.25 5.33 9.14
N ARG A 63 0.30 6.49 9.54
CA ARG A 63 1.70 6.64 9.98
C ARG A 63 1.99 5.84 11.23
N GLU A 64 1.06 5.80 12.18
CA GLU A 64 1.18 4.98 13.40
C GLU A 64 1.30 3.47 13.11
N GLN A 65 0.94 2.99 11.91
CA GLN A 65 1.02 1.56 11.58
C GLN A 65 2.41 1.09 11.15
N ILE A 66 3.33 2.00 10.85
CA ILE A 66 4.70 1.71 10.39
C ILE A 66 5.78 2.31 11.29
N GLU A 67 5.40 2.97 12.39
CA GLU A 67 6.28 3.38 13.50
C GLU A 67 6.58 2.19 14.43
#